data_AF-A0A2D6EMY7-F1
#
_entry.id   AF-A0A2D6EMY7-F1
#
_cell.length_a   1.000
_cell.length_b   1.000
_cell.length_c   1.000
_cell.angle_alpha   90.00
_cell.angle_beta   90.00
_cell.angle_gamma   90.00
#
_symmetry.space_group_name_H-M   'P 1'
#
loop_
_entity.id
_entity.type
_entity.pdbx_description
1 polymer ?
#
loop_
_entity_poly.entity_id
_entity_poly.type
_entity_poly.pdbx_seq_one_letter_code
_entity_poly.pdbx_strand_id
1 'polypeptide(L)'
;MSKILGRATEASTKNYADKIWQKNPKVSPNTWRIMEGLTVSKVGFGSYRTNGNDENKAALKKALLNGINLIDTAVNYMDGESESFIGETLSELTEKNFINREEVVLITKGGYIQGQHILEAEAEGIEEIVKVNDHLWHSIHPTNLQKQLQTSLDRLNVETVDGYLLHNPEYFIGHAIAQSGERTQEIEDLFYNRIEKAFEFLEEQVKQGKIAFYGVSSNTFGVESHQGDHTDLAKIFQAAQNAAQKAWGRKKRPMFRMVEMPVNVLELGALKTVNTEAQIIDGTEKVTTLELASRMNLAVLANRPLNAFPMSGGIYRLSDAYNREEADIPAVSEIFEELKGTESALNKVLGGWPSVDEQSLFSFTAHGEDLLEQVSNSVQLDHMDMVFLTPHIAMMQHVLHEIAQERPEMKESLQMISESFVNQAQTLLKALRKDVRQKDADNIQPLEHEMRDRVPESWKDAPMQQLAINAVASIPGVTTTLCGLRRESYVDDAVQTFEKGDFVDPAKVIGAHEMMEPQEITFGDVDETA
;
A
#
# COMPACT_ATOMS: atom_id res chain seq x y z
N MET A 1 5.87 0.36 -27.36
CA MET A 1 7.30 0.66 -27.10
C MET A 1 8.00 -0.65 -26.80
N SER A 2 9.31 -0.76 -27.01
CA SER A 2 10.05 -1.93 -26.50
C SER A 2 10.07 -1.88 -24.97
N LYS A 3 10.07 -3.05 -24.32
CA LYS A 3 10.22 -3.13 -22.87
C LYS A 3 11.54 -2.51 -22.42
N ILE A 4 11.52 -1.84 -21.28
CA ILE A 4 12.73 -1.36 -20.62
C ILE A 4 13.51 -2.58 -20.13
N LEU A 5 14.77 -2.68 -20.56
CA LEU A 5 15.66 -3.79 -20.26
C LEU A 5 16.28 -3.64 -18.86
N GLY A 6 16.65 -4.77 -18.27
CA GLY A 6 17.41 -4.80 -17.02
C GLY A 6 16.55 -4.80 -15.74
N ARG A 7 17.25 -4.78 -14.62
CA ARG A 7 16.71 -4.84 -13.25
C ARG A 7 17.66 -4.11 -12.29
N ALA A 8 17.21 -3.80 -11.08
CA ALA A 8 18.04 -3.14 -10.08
C ALA A 8 19.38 -3.88 -9.88
N THR A 9 20.48 -3.12 -9.80
CA THR A 9 21.80 -3.70 -9.51
C THR A 9 22.45 -2.99 -8.33
N GLU A 10 23.33 -3.70 -7.61
CA GLU A 10 24.10 -3.14 -6.49
C GLU A 10 24.87 -1.88 -6.92
N ALA A 11 25.58 -1.95 -8.06
CA ALA A 11 26.36 -0.81 -8.56
C ALA A 11 25.48 0.40 -8.89
N SER A 12 24.39 0.21 -9.65
CA SER A 12 23.54 1.32 -10.08
C SER A 12 22.73 1.92 -8.93
N THR A 13 22.15 1.10 -8.06
CA THR A 13 21.41 1.61 -6.88
C THR A 13 22.32 2.36 -5.90
N LYS A 14 23.56 1.91 -5.70
CA LYS A 14 24.56 2.65 -4.92
C LYS A 14 24.94 3.97 -5.59
N ASN A 15 25.23 3.96 -6.90
CA ASN A 15 25.56 5.18 -7.65
C ASN A 15 24.42 6.20 -7.63
N TYR A 16 23.17 5.74 -7.68
CA TYR A 16 21.99 6.57 -7.51
C TYR A 16 21.99 7.29 -6.15
N ALA A 17 22.18 6.54 -5.05
CA ALA A 17 22.25 7.12 -3.71
C ALA A 17 23.41 8.12 -3.58
N ASP A 18 24.60 7.77 -4.07
CA ASP A 18 25.78 8.64 -4.05
C ASP A 18 25.52 9.95 -4.82
N LYS A 19 24.87 9.88 -5.99
CA LYS A 19 24.50 11.07 -6.82
C LYS A 19 23.51 11.98 -6.09
N ILE A 20 22.52 11.41 -5.39
CA ILE A 20 21.55 12.19 -4.60
C ILE A 20 22.25 12.86 -3.42
N TRP A 21 23.08 12.12 -2.68
CA TRP A 21 23.84 12.67 -1.56
C TRP A 21 24.82 13.77 -1.98
N GLN A 22 25.50 13.61 -3.13
CA GLN A 22 26.37 14.66 -3.69
C GLN A 22 25.61 15.95 -4.03
N LYS A 23 24.35 15.84 -4.47
CA LYS A 23 23.49 17.01 -4.77
C LYS A 23 22.94 17.67 -3.52
N ASN A 24 22.62 16.89 -2.48
CA ASN A 24 22.17 17.40 -1.19
C ASN A 24 22.90 16.69 -0.04
N PRO A 25 24.07 17.20 0.38
CA PRO A 25 24.85 16.60 1.47
C PRO A 25 24.18 16.66 2.85
N LYS A 26 23.04 17.35 2.99
CA LYS A 26 22.23 17.34 4.22
C LYS A 26 21.46 16.04 4.40
N VAL A 27 21.20 15.31 3.31
CA VAL A 27 20.59 13.98 3.37
C VAL A 27 21.46 13.08 4.23
N SER A 28 20.87 12.48 5.25
CA SER A 28 21.58 11.59 6.15
C SER A 28 21.98 10.31 5.41
N PRO A 29 23.20 9.75 5.63
CA PRO A 29 23.59 8.46 5.05
C PRO A 29 22.66 7.30 5.42
N ASN A 30 21.99 7.38 6.58
CA ASN A 30 20.94 6.43 6.97
C ASN A 30 19.61 6.66 6.23
N THR A 31 19.61 7.38 5.10
CA THR A 31 18.46 7.41 4.20
C THR A 31 18.32 6.11 3.41
N TRP A 32 19.42 5.41 3.16
CA TRP A 32 19.41 4.17 2.39
C TRP A 32 19.74 2.95 3.27
N ARG A 33 19.17 1.81 2.90
CA ARG A 33 19.35 0.49 3.51
C ARG A 33 19.92 -0.48 2.47
N ILE A 34 20.47 -1.59 2.92
CA ILE A 34 20.93 -2.65 2.04
C ILE A 34 19.91 -3.78 2.00
N MET A 35 19.46 -4.12 0.80
CA MET A 35 18.53 -5.22 0.51
C MET A 35 19.19 -6.15 -0.51
N GLU A 36 19.70 -7.30 -0.09
CA GLU A 36 20.43 -8.25 -0.97
C GLU A 36 21.48 -7.56 -1.86
N GLY A 37 22.23 -6.60 -1.30
CA GLY A 37 23.23 -5.79 -2.00
C GLY A 37 22.69 -4.53 -2.69
N LEU A 38 21.38 -4.39 -2.87
CA LEU A 38 20.76 -3.19 -3.42
C LEU A 38 20.72 -2.07 -2.37
N THR A 39 21.07 -0.85 -2.77
CA THR A 39 20.94 0.34 -1.93
C THR A 39 19.55 0.95 -2.12
N VAL A 40 18.66 0.78 -1.14
CA VAL A 40 17.23 1.14 -1.24
C VAL A 40 16.85 2.23 -0.25
N SER A 41 15.96 3.14 -0.65
CA SER A 41 15.50 4.23 0.21
C SER A 41 14.65 3.73 1.39
N LYS A 42 14.85 4.33 2.57
CA LYS A 42 14.10 4.01 3.80
C LYS A 42 12.61 4.35 3.70
N VAL A 43 12.23 5.20 2.74
CA VAL A 43 10.84 5.43 2.34
C VAL A 43 10.68 4.96 0.90
N GLY A 44 9.64 4.18 0.63
CA GLY A 44 9.27 3.70 -0.70
C GLY A 44 8.01 4.38 -1.22
N PHE A 45 7.90 4.47 -2.54
CA PHE A 45 6.69 4.94 -3.22
C PHE A 45 5.65 3.82 -3.26
N GLY A 46 4.72 3.82 -2.30
CA GLY A 46 3.54 2.97 -2.34
C GLY A 46 2.48 3.58 -3.26
N SER A 47 2.02 2.80 -4.24
CA SER A 47 1.13 3.27 -5.31
C SER A 47 -0.34 2.83 -5.13
N TYR A 48 -0.73 2.47 -3.91
CA TYR A 48 -2.14 2.21 -3.61
C TYR A 48 -2.97 3.49 -3.80
N ARG A 49 -4.07 3.39 -4.57
CA ARG A 49 -4.96 4.51 -4.96
C ARG A 49 -4.30 5.58 -5.86
N THR A 50 -3.33 5.19 -6.69
CA THR A 50 -2.83 6.04 -7.79
C THR A 50 -3.32 5.50 -9.12
N ASN A 51 -3.92 6.36 -9.94
CA ASN A 51 -4.44 6.04 -11.27
C ASN A 51 -3.65 6.69 -12.42
N GLY A 52 -2.55 7.39 -12.11
CA GLY A 52 -1.70 8.00 -13.13
C GLY A 52 -2.19 9.32 -13.68
N ASN A 53 -3.06 10.04 -12.95
CA ASN A 53 -3.32 11.45 -13.22
C ASN A 53 -2.02 12.30 -13.15
N ASP A 54 -2.08 13.53 -13.64
CA ASP A 54 -0.89 14.41 -13.72
C ASP A 54 -0.22 14.64 -12.37
N GLU A 55 -1.00 14.71 -11.28
CA GLU A 55 -0.51 14.86 -9.91
C GLU A 55 0.30 13.62 -9.47
N ASN A 56 -0.19 12.41 -9.74
CA ASN A 56 0.51 11.15 -9.46
C ASN A 56 1.80 11.02 -10.28
N LYS A 57 1.74 11.39 -11.57
CA LYS A 57 2.92 11.38 -12.46
C LYS A 57 3.98 12.37 -11.99
N ALA A 58 3.59 13.58 -11.60
CA ALA A 58 4.50 14.57 -11.04
C ALA A 58 5.12 14.09 -9.72
N ALA A 59 4.32 13.50 -8.83
CA ALA A 59 4.80 12.95 -7.57
C ALA A 59 5.82 11.82 -7.76
N LEU A 60 5.55 10.85 -8.65
CA LEU A 60 6.49 9.76 -8.93
C LEU A 60 7.81 10.27 -9.52
N LYS A 61 7.76 11.22 -10.47
CA LYS A 61 8.96 11.88 -11.00
C LYS A 61 9.75 12.57 -9.89
N LYS A 62 9.08 13.34 -9.03
CA LYS A 62 9.71 14.03 -7.91
C LYS A 62 10.36 13.05 -6.94
N ALA A 63 9.70 11.94 -6.60
CA ALA A 63 10.23 10.91 -5.72
C ALA A 63 11.53 10.31 -6.28
N LEU A 64 11.48 9.85 -7.53
CA LEU A 64 12.63 9.26 -8.23
C LEU A 64 13.80 10.22 -8.40
N LEU A 65 13.55 11.53 -8.50
CA LEU A 65 14.60 12.53 -8.64
C LEU A 65 15.18 13.01 -7.29
N ASN A 66 14.57 12.64 -6.16
CA ASN A 66 14.93 13.13 -4.82
C ASN A 66 15.26 12.00 -3.81
N GLY A 67 15.73 10.85 -4.29
CA GLY A 67 16.33 9.82 -3.45
C GLY A 67 15.43 8.64 -3.12
N ILE A 68 14.18 8.62 -3.58
CA ILE A 68 13.27 7.47 -3.41
C ILE A 68 13.40 6.58 -4.65
N ASN A 69 13.97 5.38 -4.47
CA ASN A 69 14.22 4.45 -5.57
C ASN A 69 13.50 3.10 -5.44
N LEU A 70 12.68 2.91 -4.42
CA LEU A 70 11.81 1.73 -4.30
C LEU A 70 10.37 2.11 -4.64
N ILE A 71 9.77 1.41 -5.60
CA ILE A 71 8.37 1.55 -6.00
C ILE A 71 7.65 0.24 -5.70
N ASP A 72 6.52 0.36 -5.01
CA ASP A 72 5.63 -0.75 -4.68
C ASP A 72 4.26 -0.54 -5.34
N THR A 73 3.82 -1.54 -6.11
CA THR A 73 2.53 -1.57 -6.80
C THR A 73 1.90 -2.96 -6.71
N ALA A 74 0.76 -3.19 -7.35
CA ALA A 74 0.10 -4.48 -7.45
C ALA A 74 -0.84 -4.54 -8.65
N VAL A 75 -1.09 -5.75 -9.15
CA VAL A 75 -1.96 -5.98 -10.32
C VAL A 75 -3.37 -5.42 -10.17
N ASN A 76 -3.89 -5.33 -8.94
CA ASN A 76 -5.25 -4.89 -8.63
C ASN A 76 -5.37 -3.40 -8.25
N TYR A 77 -4.26 -2.66 -8.18
CA TYR A 77 -4.32 -1.24 -7.81
C TYR A 77 -4.91 -0.42 -8.96
N MET A 78 -6.09 0.17 -8.71
CA MET A 78 -6.86 0.92 -9.71
C MET A 78 -7.05 0.12 -11.01
N ASP A 79 -7.43 -1.16 -10.90
CA ASP A 79 -7.62 -2.08 -12.05
C ASP A 79 -6.39 -2.20 -12.98
N GLY A 80 -5.19 -1.95 -12.44
CA GLY A 80 -3.93 -2.00 -13.18
C GLY A 80 -3.46 -0.67 -13.77
N GLU A 81 -4.21 0.41 -13.58
CA GLU A 81 -3.78 1.76 -13.98
C GLU A 81 -2.49 2.16 -13.25
N SER A 82 -2.34 1.70 -11.99
CA SER A 82 -1.13 1.98 -11.20
C SER A 82 0.14 1.47 -11.88
N GLU A 83 0.13 0.21 -12.33
CA GLU A 83 1.25 -0.39 -13.06
C GLU A 83 1.52 0.33 -14.38
N SER A 84 0.46 0.70 -15.10
CA SER A 84 0.55 1.35 -16.41
C SER A 84 1.24 2.71 -16.31
N PHE A 85 0.83 3.59 -15.39
CA PHE A 85 1.43 4.92 -15.29
C PHE A 85 2.85 4.89 -14.72
N ILE A 86 3.17 3.92 -13.85
CA ILE A 86 4.54 3.70 -13.38
C ILE A 86 5.42 3.33 -14.57
N GLY A 87 4.98 2.40 -15.42
CA GLY A 87 5.68 2.00 -16.64
C GLY A 87 5.90 3.16 -17.61
N GLU A 88 4.87 3.98 -17.84
CA GLU A 88 4.97 5.21 -18.65
C GLU A 88 5.99 6.18 -18.07
N THR A 89 5.96 6.42 -16.76
CA THR A 89 6.85 7.38 -16.09
C THR A 89 8.30 6.90 -16.12
N LEU A 90 8.54 5.61 -15.88
CA LEU A 90 9.88 5.01 -15.97
C LEU A 90 10.40 5.06 -17.41
N SER A 91 9.57 4.76 -18.41
CA SER A 91 9.93 4.86 -19.83
C SER A 91 10.34 6.30 -20.17
N GLU A 92 9.53 7.30 -19.78
CA GLU A 92 9.84 8.70 -20.02
C GLU A 92 11.17 9.14 -19.38
N LEU A 93 11.40 8.78 -18.11
CA LEU A 93 12.60 9.22 -17.38
C LEU A 93 13.87 8.52 -17.87
N THR A 94 13.77 7.25 -18.29
CA THR A 94 14.90 6.49 -18.86
C THR A 94 15.24 6.97 -20.27
N GLU A 95 14.26 7.21 -21.14
CA GLU A 95 14.47 7.81 -22.47
C GLU A 95 15.15 9.19 -22.39
N LYS A 96 14.79 9.98 -21.38
CA LYS A 96 15.39 11.29 -21.11
C LYS A 96 16.69 11.24 -20.31
N ASN A 97 17.20 10.06 -19.97
CA ASN A 97 18.41 9.82 -19.17
C ASN A 97 18.42 10.52 -17.80
N PHE A 98 17.25 10.71 -17.19
CA PHE A 98 17.14 11.23 -15.83
C PHE A 98 17.51 10.17 -14.77
N ILE A 99 17.11 8.93 -15.04
CA ILE A 99 17.40 7.72 -14.26
C ILE A 99 17.68 6.54 -15.20
N ASN A 100 18.24 5.46 -14.68
CA ASN A 100 18.35 4.17 -15.38
C ASN A 100 17.46 3.11 -14.70
N ARG A 101 17.02 2.08 -15.45
CA ARG A 101 16.18 1.00 -14.89
C ARG A 101 16.88 0.30 -13.73
N GLU A 102 18.19 0.14 -13.80
CA GLU A 102 19.02 -0.53 -12.81
C GLU A 102 19.18 0.28 -11.50
N GLU A 103 18.77 1.54 -11.47
CA GLU A 103 18.79 2.41 -10.29
C GLU A 103 17.53 2.26 -9.40
N VAL A 104 16.45 1.69 -9.95
CA VAL A 104 15.13 1.61 -9.34
C VAL A 104 14.78 0.18 -8.97
N VAL A 105 14.30 -0.04 -7.75
CA VAL A 105 13.73 -1.30 -7.28
C VAL A 105 12.22 -1.27 -7.48
N LEU A 106 11.71 -2.16 -8.34
CA LEU A 106 10.30 -2.23 -8.71
C LEU A 106 9.67 -3.52 -8.17
N ILE A 107 8.66 -3.37 -7.32
CA ILE A 107 7.93 -4.46 -6.68
C ILE A 107 6.48 -4.44 -7.13
N THR A 108 5.96 -5.59 -7.56
CA THR A 108 4.52 -5.79 -7.79
C THR A 108 4.01 -7.01 -7.02
N LYS A 109 2.69 -7.22 -7.01
CA LYS A 109 2.04 -8.30 -6.26
C LYS A 109 0.93 -8.94 -7.07
N GLY A 110 0.72 -10.24 -6.84
CA GLY A 110 -0.37 -11.00 -7.43
C GLY A 110 -1.16 -11.81 -6.40
N GLY A 111 -2.35 -12.23 -6.79
CA GLY A 111 -3.26 -13.04 -5.98
C GLY A 111 -4.71 -12.55 -6.03
N TYR A 112 -4.90 -11.22 -6.12
CA TYR A 112 -6.21 -10.59 -6.16
C TYR A 112 -6.86 -10.75 -7.54
N ILE A 113 -8.15 -11.07 -7.55
CA ILE A 113 -9.00 -11.15 -8.74
C ILE A 113 -10.20 -10.23 -8.47
N GLN A 114 -10.19 -9.04 -9.07
CA GLN A 114 -11.18 -7.96 -8.86
C GLN A 114 -11.50 -7.29 -10.19
N GLY A 115 -12.62 -6.55 -10.23
CA GLY A 115 -12.97 -5.73 -11.39
C GLY A 115 -13.03 -6.56 -12.67
N GLN A 116 -12.35 -6.06 -13.72
CA GLN A 116 -12.31 -6.74 -15.01
C GLN A 116 -11.72 -8.16 -14.93
N HIS A 117 -10.83 -8.41 -13.96
CA HIS A 117 -10.19 -9.71 -13.80
C HIS A 117 -11.15 -10.81 -13.30
N ILE A 118 -12.28 -10.47 -12.67
CA ILE A 118 -13.31 -11.48 -12.30
C ILE A 118 -13.96 -12.05 -13.56
N LEU A 119 -14.34 -11.18 -14.50
CA LEU A 119 -14.96 -11.58 -15.77
C LEU A 119 -14.02 -12.48 -16.59
N GLU A 120 -12.73 -12.15 -16.59
CA GLU A 120 -11.71 -12.97 -17.24
C GLU A 120 -11.50 -14.31 -16.52
N ALA A 121 -11.48 -14.31 -15.18
CA ALA A 121 -11.27 -15.50 -14.38
C ALA A 121 -12.39 -16.54 -14.52
N GLU A 122 -13.63 -16.13 -14.81
CA GLU A 122 -14.73 -17.07 -15.09
C GLU A 122 -14.58 -17.77 -16.43
N ALA A 123 -14.01 -17.09 -17.42
CA ALA A 123 -13.76 -17.65 -18.74
C ALA A 123 -12.48 -18.53 -18.78
N GLU A 124 -11.58 -18.31 -17.84
CA GLU A 124 -10.26 -18.94 -17.78
C GLU A 124 -10.20 -20.02 -16.70
N GLY A 125 -9.48 -21.12 -16.96
CA GLY A 125 -9.34 -22.23 -16.02
C GLY A 125 -8.43 -21.94 -14.83
N ILE A 126 -8.68 -20.84 -14.09
CA ILE A 126 -7.92 -20.50 -12.89
C ILE A 126 -8.30 -21.47 -11.76
N GLU A 127 -7.30 -22.09 -11.15
CA GLU A 127 -7.50 -23.09 -10.10
C GLU A 127 -7.49 -22.46 -8.70
N GLU A 128 -8.06 -23.19 -7.74
CA GLU A 128 -8.07 -22.86 -6.31
C GLU A 128 -8.60 -21.45 -5.98
N ILE A 129 -9.58 -20.96 -6.75
CA ILE A 129 -10.23 -19.68 -6.48
C ILE A 129 -10.94 -19.71 -5.12
N VAL A 130 -10.69 -18.67 -4.33
CA VAL A 130 -11.42 -18.34 -3.10
C VAL A 130 -12.30 -17.12 -3.40
N LYS A 131 -13.62 -17.28 -3.31
CA LYS A 131 -14.58 -16.19 -3.50
C LYS A 131 -14.80 -15.49 -2.16
N VAL A 132 -13.97 -14.50 -1.84
CA VAL A 132 -14.03 -13.79 -0.55
C VAL A 132 -15.35 -13.02 -0.41
N ASN A 133 -15.78 -12.35 -1.48
CA ASN A 133 -17.11 -11.77 -1.65
C ASN A 133 -17.41 -11.52 -3.14
N ASP A 134 -18.54 -10.89 -3.47
CA ASP A 134 -19.00 -10.64 -4.85
C ASP A 134 -18.04 -9.76 -5.67
N HIS A 135 -17.16 -8.99 -5.03
CA HIS A 135 -16.24 -8.05 -5.67
C HIS A 135 -14.76 -8.38 -5.46
N LEU A 136 -14.47 -9.45 -4.73
CA LEU A 136 -13.10 -9.87 -4.40
C LEU A 136 -13.00 -11.39 -4.40
N TRP A 137 -12.31 -11.91 -5.42
CA TRP A 137 -11.85 -13.28 -5.48
C TRP A 137 -10.34 -13.31 -5.29
N HIS A 138 -9.80 -14.48 -4.96
CA HIS A 138 -8.38 -14.65 -4.67
C HIS A 138 -7.86 -16.01 -5.13
N SER A 139 -6.69 -16.03 -5.77
CA SER A 139 -5.95 -17.25 -6.03
C SER A 139 -4.47 -16.97 -6.18
N ILE A 140 -3.64 -17.63 -5.37
CA ILE A 140 -2.17 -17.66 -5.54
C ILE A 140 -1.70 -18.87 -6.36
N HIS A 141 -2.62 -19.56 -7.05
CA HIS A 141 -2.26 -20.72 -7.86
C HIS A 141 -1.37 -20.31 -9.04
N PRO A 142 -0.37 -21.13 -9.46
CA PRO A 142 0.49 -20.83 -10.60
C PRO A 142 -0.23 -20.43 -11.90
N THR A 143 -1.41 -20.99 -12.19
CA THR A 143 -2.19 -20.61 -13.39
C THR A 143 -2.64 -19.15 -13.35
N ASN A 144 -3.04 -18.63 -12.19
CA ASN A 144 -3.34 -17.21 -12.02
C ASN A 144 -2.07 -16.35 -12.02
N LEU A 145 -1.08 -16.74 -11.21
CA LEU A 145 0.15 -15.95 -11.04
C LEU A 145 0.93 -15.79 -12.35
N GLN A 146 0.93 -16.80 -13.22
CA GLN A 146 1.56 -16.70 -14.54
C GLN A 146 0.92 -15.63 -15.40
N LYS A 147 -0.41 -15.57 -15.45
CA LYS A 147 -1.14 -14.54 -16.18
C LYS A 147 -0.87 -13.16 -15.57
N GLN A 148 -1.04 -13.03 -14.26
CA GLN A 148 -0.87 -11.74 -13.58
C GLN A 148 0.55 -11.20 -13.73
N LEU A 149 1.58 -12.03 -13.56
CA LEU A 149 2.96 -11.61 -13.77
C LEU A 149 3.18 -11.12 -15.22
N GLN A 150 2.64 -11.82 -16.21
CA GLN A 150 2.77 -11.40 -17.60
C GLN A 150 2.10 -10.04 -17.84
N THR A 151 0.86 -9.87 -17.36
CA THR A 151 0.13 -8.60 -17.43
C THR A 151 0.88 -7.47 -16.73
N SER A 152 1.41 -7.70 -15.54
CA SER A 152 2.21 -6.72 -14.79
C SER A 152 3.46 -6.30 -15.56
N LEU A 153 4.22 -7.25 -16.14
CA LEU A 153 5.40 -6.94 -16.95
C LEU A 153 5.06 -6.12 -18.20
N ASP A 154 3.88 -6.36 -18.79
CA ASP A 154 3.41 -5.64 -19.97
C ASP A 154 2.95 -4.21 -19.61
N ARG A 155 2.16 -4.04 -18.54
CA ARG A 155 1.72 -2.72 -18.03
C ARG A 155 2.88 -1.86 -17.55
N LEU A 156 3.79 -2.43 -16.78
CA LEU A 156 5.02 -1.76 -16.32
C LEU A 156 6.01 -1.50 -17.46
N ASN A 157 5.81 -2.13 -18.62
CA ASN A 157 6.71 -2.07 -19.77
C ASN A 157 8.16 -2.47 -19.41
N VAL A 158 8.35 -3.54 -18.62
CA VAL A 158 9.67 -4.06 -18.21
C VAL A 158 9.81 -5.55 -18.50
N GLU A 159 11.05 -6.01 -18.68
CA GLU A 159 11.34 -7.45 -18.80
C GLU A 159 11.41 -8.16 -17.44
N THR A 160 11.80 -7.42 -16.41
CA THR A 160 12.01 -7.94 -15.05
C THR A 160 11.44 -6.98 -14.00
N VAL A 161 10.70 -7.53 -13.04
CA VAL A 161 10.44 -6.86 -11.75
C VAL A 161 11.44 -7.33 -10.70
N ASP A 162 11.83 -6.46 -9.78
CA ASP A 162 12.83 -6.78 -8.75
C ASP A 162 12.21 -7.61 -7.62
N GLY A 163 10.93 -7.39 -7.32
CA GLY A 163 10.16 -8.17 -6.36
C GLY A 163 8.80 -8.56 -6.89
N TYR A 164 8.37 -9.78 -6.57
CA TYR A 164 6.99 -10.23 -6.75
C TYR A 164 6.43 -10.81 -5.45
N LEU A 165 5.40 -10.20 -4.90
CA LEU A 165 4.79 -10.64 -3.64
C LEU A 165 3.51 -11.44 -3.88
N LEU A 166 3.32 -12.52 -3.12
CA LEU A 166 1.98 -13.09 -2.93
C LEU A 166 1.18 -12.13 -2.06
N HIS A 167 0.04 -11.65 -2.56
CA HIS A 167 -0.75 -10.61 -1.92
C HIS A 167 -1.86 -11.23 -1.08
N ASN A 168 -1.71 -11.12 0.25
CA ASN A 168 -2.63 -11.58 1.29
C ASN A 168 -3.07 -13.04 1.11
N PRO A 169 -2.13 -14.00 1.11
CA PRO A 169 -2.47 -15.42 0.99
C PRO A 169 -3.44 -15.88 2.10
N GLU A 170 -3.47 -15.19 3.25
CA GLU A 170 -4.36 -15.48 4.38
C GLU A 170 -5.86 -15.48 4.04
N TYR A 171 -6.28 -14.90 2.91
CA TYR A 171 -7.68 -14.98 2.47
C TYR A 171 -8.20 -16.40 2.29
N PHE A 172 -7.32 -17.34 1.92
CA PHE A 172 -7.72 -18.75 1.89
C PHE A 172 -8.09 -19.25 3.29
N ILE A 173 -7.20 -19.10 4.27
CA ILE A 173 -7.40 -19.67 5.60
C ILE A 173 -8.54 -18.96 6.34
N GLY A 174 -8.67 -17.64 6.19
CA GLY A 174 -9.79 -16.87 6.74
C GLY A 174 -11.14 -17.35 6.17
N HIS A 175 -11.22 -17.55 4.85
CA HIS A 175 -12.42 -18.08 4.21
C HIS A 175 -12.71 -19.54 4.62
N ALA A 176 -11.68 -20.39 4.68
CA ALA A 176 -11.83 -21.79 5.09
C ALA A 176 -12.38 -21.89 6.53
N ILE A 177 -11.86 -21.07 7.45
CA ILE A 177 -12.34 -21.00 8.84
C ILE A 177 -13.76 -20.48 8.92
N ALA A 178 -14.13 -19.47 8.13
CA ALA A 178 -15.50 -18.97 8.07
C ALA A 178 -16.50 -20.06 7.63
N GLN A 179 -16.06 -21.04 6.83
CA GLN A 179 -16.88 -22.16 6.39
C GLN A 179 -16.87 -23.36 7.35
N SER A 180 -15.71 -23.71 7.93
CA SER A 180 -15.55 -24.86 8.82
C SER A 180 -15.90 -24.56 10.28
N GLY A 181 -15.80 -23.30 10.69
CA GLY A 181 -15.94 -22.83 12.08
C GLY A 181 -14.64 -22.89 12.90
N GLU A 182 -13.57 -23.52 12.41
CA GLU A 182 -12.31 -23.67 13.15
C GLU A 182 -11.07 -23.83 12.24
N ARG A 183 -9.89 -23.52 12.78
CA ARG A 183 -8.58 -23.74 12.14
C ARG A 183 -8.06 -25.14 12.47
N THR A 184 -8.28 -26.10 11.58
CA THR A 184 -7.76 -27.47 11.72
C THR A 184 -6.34 -27.61 11.17
N GLN A 185 -5.63 -28.67 11.58
CA GLN A 185 -4.31 -29.00 11.01
C GLN A 185 -4.39 -29.21 9.48
N GLU A 186 -5.47 -29.80 8.97
CA GLU A 186 -5.67 -30.02 7.53
C GLU A 186 -5.79 -28.69 6.76
N ILE A 187 -6.55 -27.74 7.28
CA ILE A 187 -6.67 -26.39 6.69
C ILE A 187 -5.32 -25.67 6.73
N GLU A 188 -4.60 -25.80 7.84
CA GLU A 188 -3.28 -25.20 7.99
C GLU A 188 -2.25 -25.80 7.01
N ASP A 189 -2.21 -27.13 6.89
CA ASP A 189 -1.33 -27.83 5.96
C ASP A 189 -1.66 -27.43 4.51
N LEU A 190 -2.96 -27.36 4.17
CA LEU A 190 -3.40 -26.91 2.85
C LEU A 190 -2.97 -25.45 2.59
N PHE A 191 -3.10 -24.56 3.56
CA PHE A 191 -2.68 -23.16 3.43
C PHE A 191 -1.20 -23.04 3.05
N TYR A 192 -0.30 -23.67 3.79
CA TYR A 192 1.13 -23.60 3.51
C TYR A 192 1.54 -24.40 2.26
N ASN A 193 0.85 -25.50 1.94
CA ASN A 193 1.07 -26.24 0.69
C ASN A 193 0.72 -25.39 -0.55
N ARG A 194 -0.36 -24.59 -0.50
CA ARG A 194 -0.70 -23.66 -1.58
C ARG A 194 0.39 -22.60 -1.77
N ILE A 195 0.96 -22.09 -0.69
CA ILE A 195 2.07 -21.13 -0.71
C ILE A 195 3.35 -21.78 -1.27
N GLU A 196 3.68 -23.00 -0.85
CA GLU A 196 4.83 -23.74 -1.39
C GLU A 196 4.72 -23.94 -2.90
N LYS A 197 3.53 -24.34 -3.39
CA LYS A 197 3.25 -24.51 -4.83
C LYS A 197 3.39 -23.20 -5.59
N ALA A 198 2.92 -22.08 -5.02
CA ALA A 198 3.12 -20.76 -5.60
C ALA A 198 4.61 -20.36 -5.64
N PHE A 199 5.36 -20.63 -4.58
CA PHE A 199 6.79 -20.36 -4.53
C PHE A 199 7.61 -21.21 -5.50
N GLU A 200 7.23 -22.46 -5.75
CA GLU A 200 7.90 -23.30 -6.76
C GLU A 200 7.78 -22.66 -8.15
N PHE A 201 6.59 -22.15 -8.49
CA PHE A 201 6.39 -21.36 -9.71
C PHE A 201 7.25 -20.09 -9.73
N LEU A 202 7.31 -19.33 -8.63
CA LEU A 202 8.11 -18.10 -8.57
C LEU A 202 9.62 -18.37 -8.68
N GLU A 203 10.13 -19.47 -8.12
CA GLU A 203 11.51 -19.91 -8.34
C GLU A 203 11.81 -20.22 -9.82
N GLU A 204 10.85 -20.76 -10.56
CA GLU A 204 10.99 -20.89 -12.02
C GLU A 204 10.99 -19.54 -12.73
N GLN A 205 10.19 -18.57 -12.28
CA GLN A 205 10.21 -17.21 -12.85
C GLN A 205 11.53 -16.49 -12.57
N VAL A 206 12.17 -16.76 -11.42
CA VAL A 206 13.52 -16.30 -11.10
C VAL A 206 14.53 -16.86 -12.09
N LYS A 207 14.50 -18.18 -12.39
CA LYS A 207 15.41 -18.79 -13.37
C LYS A 207 15.24 -18.19 -14.76
N GLN A 208 14.01 -17.83 -15.12
CA GLN A 208 13.68 -17.19 -16.39
C GLN A 208 14.06 -15.70 -16.43
N GLY A 209 14.46 -15.12 -15.30
CA GLY A 209 14.83 -13.71 -15.20
C GLY A 209 13.63 -12.74 -15.20
N LYS A 210 12.39 -13.23 -15.12
CA LYS A 210 11.19 -12.38 -15.09
C LYS A 210 11.00 -11.66 -13.75
N ILE A 211 11.49 -12.27 -12.67
CA ILE A 211 11.52 -11.67 -11.34
C ILE A 211 12.92 -11.86 -10.74
N ALA A 212 13.42 -10.91 -9.94
CA ALA A 212 14.69 -11.06 -9.24
C ALA A 212 14.53 -11.80 -7.90
N PHE A 213 13.52 -11.42 -7.13
CA PHE A 213 13.19 -11.95 -5.82
C PHE A 213 11.67 -12.09 -5.67
N TYR A 214 11.24 -12.85 -4.66
CA TYR A 214 9.83 -12.96 -4.30
C TYR A 214 9.61 -12.88 -2.79
N GLY A 215 8.34 -12.76 -2.39
CA GLY A 215 7.95 -12.64 -1.00
C GLY A 215 6.46 -12.78 -0.75
N VAL A 216 6.02 -12.37 0.44
CA VAL A 216 4.61 -12.35 0.85
C VAL A 216 4.28 -10.98 1.43
N SER A 217 3.17 -10.41 0.98
CA SER A 217 2.49 -9.32 1.69
C SER A 217 1.36 -9.94 2.50
N SER A 218 1.37 -9.77 3.82
CA SER A 218 0.31 -10.28 4.70
C SER A 218 -0.05 -9.25 5.76
N ASN A 219 -1.35 -9.06 5.98
CA ASN A 219 -1.85 -8.23 7.07
C ASN A 219 -1.78 -8.95 8.42
N THR A 220 -1.61 -10.27 8.41
CA THR A 220 -1.68 -11.11 9.61
C THR A 220 -0.31 -11.62 10.07
N PHE A 221 0.77 -10.98 9.63
CA PHE A 221 2.12 -11.22 10.15
C PHE A 221 2.30 -10.72 11.60
N GLY A 222 1.55 -9.70 12.02
CA GLY A 222 1.68 -9.10 13.36
C GLY A 222 0.66 -9.59 14.39
N VAL A 223 -0.26 -10.48 14.03
CA VAL A 223 -1.33 -10.92 14.92
C VAL A 223 -0.90 -12.09 15.82
N GLU A 224 -1.67 -12.35 16.87
CA GLU A 224 -1.38 -13.45 17.81
C GLU A 224 -1.50 -14.81 17.13
N SER A 225 -0.67 -15.77 17.55
CA SER A 225 -0.58 -17.08 16.90
C SER A 225 -1.88 -17.90 16.96
N HIS A 226 -2.78 -17.60 17.91
CA HIS A 226 -4.08 -18.23 18.03
C HIS A 226 -5.19 -17.56 17.19
N GLN A 227 -4.92 -16.39 16.59
CA GLN A 227 -5.89 -15.77 15.69
C GLN A 227 -6.03 -16.62 14.42
N GLY A 228 -7.27 -16.82 13.98
CA GLY A 228 -7.61 -17.84 12.98
C GLY A 228 -6.85 -17.67 11.66
N ASP A 229 -6.62 -16.43 11.22
CA ASP A 229 -5.97 -16.10 9.96
C ASP A 229 -4.47 -15.75 10.10
N HIS A 230 -3.84 -16.06 11.24
CA HIS A 230 -2.42 -15.84 11.47
C HIS A 230 -1.52 -16.51 10.41
N THR A 231 -0.61 -15.73 9.84
CA THR A 231 0.39 -16.18 8.86
C THR A 231 1.76 -16.31 9.53
N ASP A 232 2.23 -17.53 9.74
CA ASP A 232 3.49 -17.82 10.45
C ASP A 232 4.70 -17.74 9.51
N LEU A 233 5.58 -16.75 9.73
CA LEU A 233 6.75 -16.52 8.89
C LEU A 233 7.71 -17.72 8.84
N ALA A 234 7.89 -18.47 9.93
CA ALA A 234 8.75 -19.65 9.95
C ALA A 234 8.23 -20.74 9.00
N LYS A 235 6.91 -20.97 9.00
CA LYS A 235 6.26 -21.93 8.09
C LYS A 235 6.32 -21.47 6.63
N ILE A 236 6.13 -20.17 6.37
CA ILE A 236 6.35 -19.56 5.04
C ILE A 236 7.78 -19.79 4.55
N PHE A 237 8.77 -19.58 5.41
CA PHE A 237 10.16 -19.79 5.02
C PHE A 237 10.49 -21.26 4.76
N GLN A 238 9.92 -22.18 5.53
CA GLN A 238 10.06 -23.60 5.26
C GLN A 238 9.48 -23.97 3.89
N ALA A 239 8.29 -23.47 3.55
CA ALA A 239 7.71 -23.62 2.22
C ALA A 239 8.63 -23.06 1.12
N ALA A 240 9.26 -21.91 1.34
CA ALA A 240 10.21 -21.34 0.38
C ALA A 240 11.45 -22.23 0.19
N GLN A 241 12.02 -22.80 1.27
CA GLN A 241 13.16 -23.71 1.19
C GLN A 241 12.81 -24.98 0.39
N ASN A 242 11.63 -25.56 0.64
CA ASN A 242 11.13 -26.73 -0.07
C ASN A 242 10.93 -26.43 -1.57
N ALA A 243 10.26 -25.32 -1.88
CA ALA A 243 10.04 -24.85 -3.24
C ALA A 243 11.35 -24.65 -4.01
N ALA A 244 12.35 -23.99 -3.40
CA ALA A 244 13.66 -23.80 -4.01
C ALA A 244 14.38 -25.11 -4.25
N GLN A 245 14.31 -26.07 -3.32
CA GLN A 245 14.90 -27.39 -3.54
C GLN A 245 14.24 -28.13 -4.71
N LYS A 246 12.91 -28.09 -4.81
CA LYS A 246 12.15 -28.72 -5.90
C LYS A 246 12.49 -28.10 -7.24
N ALA A 247 12.31 -26.79 -7.37
CA ALA A 247 12.58 -26.05 -8.60
C ALA A 247 14.02 -26.31 -9.07
N TRP A 248 15.02 -26.13 -8.21
CA TRP A 248 16.42 -26.21 -8.63
C TRP A 248 17.02 -27.63 -8.62
N GLY A 249 16.26 -28.65 -8.18
CA GLY A 249 16.71 -30.04 -8.11
C GLY A 249 17.84 -30.30 -7.10
N ARG A 250 18.15 -29.33 -6.23
CA ARG A 250 19.22 -29.39 -5.23
C ARG A 250 18.98 -28.39 -4.11
N LYS A 251 19.60 -28.61 -2.95
CA LYS A 251 19.60 -27.60 -1.87
C LYS A 251 20.17 -26.28 -2.39
N LYS A 252 19.39 -25.22 -2.28
CA LYS A 252 19.71 -23.86 -2.70
C LYS A 252 19.08 -22.88 -1.72
N ARG A 253 19.73 -21.73 -1.49
CA ARG A 253 19.12 -20.61 -0.78
C ARG A 253 17.89 -20.15 -1.60
N PRO A 254 16.67 -20.16 -1.04
CA PRO A 254 15.47 -19.72 -1.76
C PRO A 254 15.59 -18.26 -2.16
N MET A 255 14.88 -17.79 -3.19
CA MET A 255 14.80 -16.35 -3.54
C MET A 255 13.65 -15.61 -2.86
N PHE A 256 13.04 -16.24 -1.86
CA PHE A 256 12.24 -15.57 -0.84
C PHE A 256 13.12 -14.58 -0.05
N ARG A 257 12.89 -13.29 -0.24
CA ARG A 257 13.75 -12.20 0.27
C ARG A 257 13.02 -11.02 0.86
N MET A 258 11.70 -11.01 0.81
CA MET A 258 10.95 -9.86 1.25
C MET A 258 9.63 -10.27 1.90
N VAL A 259 9.25 -9.50 2.91
CA VAL A 259 7.96 -9.56 3.56
C VAL A 259 7.40 -8.15 3.63
N GLU A 260 6.12 -8.01 3.32
CA GLU A 260 5.38 -6.77 3.52
C GLU A 260 4.32 -6.98 4.59
N MET A 261 4.25 -6.05 5.54
CA MET A 261 3.30 -6.14 6.66
C MET A 261 2.94 -4.76 7.21
N PRO A 262 1.77 -4.63 7.87
CA PRO A 262 1.43 -3.43 8.62
C PRO A 262 2.42 -3.19 9.76
N VAL A 263 3.08 -2.03 9.72
CA VAL A 263 3.87 -1.51 10.84
C VAL A 263 3.68 0.00 10.88
N ASN A 264 3.04 0.48 11.94
CA ASN A 264 2.95 1.91 12.24
C ASN A 264 2.92 2.11 13.76
N VAL A 265 2.81 3.37 14.20
CA VAL A 265 2.90 3.71 15.63
C VAL A 265 1.74 3.16 16.47
N LEU A 266 0.66 2.64 15.84
CA LEU A 266 -0.47 1.98 16.50
C LEU A 266 -0.55 0.48 16.19
N GLU A 267 -0.06 0.03 15.02
CA GLU A 267 0.03 -1.37 14.61
C GLU A 267 1.45 -1.91 14.85
N LEU A 268 1.77 -2.19 16.11
CA LEU A 268 3.09 -2.66 16.55
C LEU A 268 3.20 -4.19 16.64
N GLY A 269 2.20 -4.93 16.14
CA GLY A 269 2.11 -6.38 16.30
C GLY A 269 3.32 -7.15 15.78
N ALA A 270 3.86 -6.77 14.62
CA ALA A 270 5.07 -7.39 14.07
C ALA A 270 6.31 -7.25 14.98
N LEU A 271 6.35 -6.21 15.82
CA LEU A 271 7.42 -5.90 16.77
C LEU A 271 7.14 -6.44 18.18
N LYS A 272 5.87 -6.56 18.59
CA LYS A 272 5.48 -6.85 19.99
C LYS A 272 4.89 -8.25 20.19
N THR A 273 4.29 -8.83 19.15
CA THR A 273 3.58 -10.10 19.27
C THR A 273 4.54 -11.25 18.99
N VAL A 274 4.84 -12.06 20.02
CA VAL A 274 5.58 -13.31 19.86
C VAL A 274 4.66 -14.34 19.22
N ASN A 275 4.81 -14.58 17.93
CA ASN A 275 3.88 -15.37 17.12
C ASN A 275 4.54 -16.39 16.18
N THR A 276 5.86 -16.46 16.12
CA THR A 276 6.60 -17.40 15.27
C THR A 276 7.81 -17.98 16.02
N GLU A 277 8.54 -18.89 15.39
CA GLU A 277 9.66 -19.61 16.00
C GLU A 277 10.93 -19.54 15.14
N ALA A 278 12.03 -19.11 15.75
CA ALA A 278 13.35 -19.16 15.15
C ALA A 278 14.05 -20.49 15.47
N GLN A 279 14.74 -21.06 14.49
CA GLN A 279 15.65 -22.18 14.72
C GLN A 279 16.95 -21.66 15.37
N ILE A 280 17.38 -22.31 16.46
CA ILE A 280 18.65 -22.05 17.15
C ILE A 280 19.45 -23.36 17.24
N ILE A 281 20.69 -23.31 17.75
CA ILE A 281 21.58 -24.49 17.77
C ILE A 281 20.93 -25.67 18.53
N ASP A 282 20.28 -25.39 19.66
CA ASP A 282 19.73 -26.40 20.58
C ASP A 282 18.19 -26.47 20.59
N GLY A 283 17.51 -26.07 19.50
CA GLY A 283 16.06 -26.18 19.39
C GLY A 283 15.40 -24.99 18.70
N THR A 284 14.26 -24.54 19.24
CA THR A 284 13.53 -23.36 18.75
C THR A 284 13.35 -22.31 19.83
N GLU A 285 13.27 -21.06 19.41
CA GLU A 285 12.99 -19.90 20.26
C GLU A 285 11.76 -19.18 19.72
N LYS A 286 10.81 -18.85 20.60
CA LYS A 286 9.66 -18.04 20.21
C LYS A 286 10.06 -16.59 20.07
N VAL A 287 9.79 -16.00 18.91
CA VAL A 287 10.20 -14.65 18.57
C VAL A 287 9.06 -13.90 17.87
N THR A 288 9.24 -12.61 17.65
CA THR A 288 8.34 -11.80 16.84
C THR A 288 8.63 -11.99 15.36
N THR A 289 7.65 -11.68 14.51
CA THR A 289 7.85 -11.78 13.04
C THR A 289 8.95 -10.84 12.54
N LEU A 290 9.06 -9.61 13.08
CA LEU A 290 10.12 -8.68 12.68
C LEU A 290 11.51 -9.18 13.09
N GLU A 291 11.63 -9.78 14.28
CA GLU A 291 12.89 -10.35 14.74
C GLU A 291 13.32 -11.54 13.87
N LEU A 292 12.40 -12.46 13.55
CA LEU A 292 12.71 -13.58 12.67
C LEU A 292 13.13 -13.11 11.27
N ALA A 293 12.43 -12.11 10.70
CA ALA A 293 12.78 -11.52 9.42
C ALA A 293 14.21 -10.94 9.42
N SER A 294 14.59 -10.26 10.51
CA SER A 294 15.94 -9.72 10.71
C SER A 294 17.00 -10.84 10.78
N ARG A 295 16.78 -11.87 11.61
CA ARG A 295 17.68 -13.04 11.72
C ARG A 295 17.90 -13.75 10.38
N MET A 296 16.91 -13.69 9.49
CA MET A 296 16.95 -14.31 8.16
C MET A 296 17.45 -13.38 7.05
N ASN A 297 17.77 -12.13 7.38
CA ASN A 297 18.14 -11.08 6.42
C ASN A 297 17.10 -10.88 5.30
N LEU A 298 15.81 -10.87 5.68
CA LEU A 298 14.72 -10.51 4.78
C LEU A 298 14.54 -8.99 4.76
N ALA A 299 14.21 -8.46 3.59
CA ALA A 299 13.74 -7.09 3.47
C ALA A 299 12.32 -6.97 4.05
N VAL A 300 12.13 -6.03 4.97
CA VAL A 300 10.82 -5.74 5.56
C VAL A 300 10.27 -4.45 4.96
N LEU A 301 9.18 -4.58 4.22
CA LEU A 301 8.43 -3.46 3.66
C LEU A 301 7.28 -3.16 4.63
N ALA A 302 7.42 -2.09 5.42
CA ALA A 302 6.38 -1.65 6.34
C ALA A 302 5.33 -0.86 5.57
N ASN A 303 4.11 -1.39 5.46
CA ASN A 303 3.00 -0.67 4.84
C ASN A 303 2.10 0.01 5.89
N ARG A 304 1.16 0.83 5.41
CA ARG A 304 0.21 1.60 6.23
C ARG A 304 0.86 2.56 7.27
N PRO A 305 1.95 3.28 6.96
CA PRO A 305 2.58 4.17 7.95
C PRO A 305 1.70 5.33 8.40
N LEU A 306 0.70 5.70 7.59
CA LEU A 306 -0.18 6.86 7.83
C LEU A 306 -1.66 6.51 7.97
N ASN A 307 -2.06 5.27 7.75
CA ASN A 307 -3.46 4.83 7.86
C ASN A 307 -3.50 3.59 8.75
N ALA A 308 -3.67 3.80 10.05
CA ALA A 308 -3.60 2.73 11.04
C ALA A 308 -4.96 2.07 11.29
N PHE A 309 -4.94 0.75 11.40
CA PHE A 309 -6.08 -0.12 11.70
C PHE A 309 -5.78 -0.95 12.95
N PRO A 310 -5.71 -0.33 14.14
CA PRO A 310 -5.34 -1.05 15.35
C PRO A 310 -6.37 -2.14 15.68
N MET A 311 -5.91 -3.23 16.30
CA MET A 311 -6.77 -4.35 16.72
C MET A 311 -7.88 -3.93 17.69
N SER A 312 -7.71 -2.83 18.42
CA SER A 312 -8.74 -2.22 19.26
C SER A 312 -9.94 -1.68 18.49
N GLY A 313 -9.86 -1.64 17.15
CA GLY A 313 -10.85 -1.07 16.26
C GLY A 313 -10.59 0.41 15.94
N GLY A 314 -11.30 0.89 14.91
CA GLY A 314 -11.16 2.25 14.37
C GLY A 314 -10.21 2.33 13.18
N ILE A 315 -10.21 3.50 12.54
CA ILE A 315 -9.28 3.84 11.46
C ILE A 315 -8.69 5.20 11.82
N TYR A 316 -7.36 5.28 11.90
CA TYR A 316 -6.66 6.50 12.30
C TYR A 316 -5.75 6.97 11.17
N ARG A 317 -5.90 8.22 10.78
CA ARG A 317 -5.03 8.89 9.82
C ARG A 317 -3.94 9.63 10.60
N LEU A 318 -2.68 9.19 10.49
CA LEU A 318 -1.54 9.73 11.26
C LEU A 318 -0.91 10.94 10.55
N SER A 319 -1.71 11.98 10.29
CA SER A 319 -1.25 13.22 9.65
C SER A 319 -1.97 14.41 10.24
N ASP A 320 -1.31 15.57 10.27
CA ASP A 320 -1.95 16.81 10.72
C ASP A 320 -3.10 17.20 9.78
N ALA A 321 -3.98 18.09 10.25
CA ALA A 321 -5.02 18.72 9.41
C ALA A 321 -4.44 19.63 8.31
N TYR A 322 -3.12 19.80 8.27
CA TYR A 322 -2.49 20.87 7.53
C TYR A 322 -2.65 20.72 6.02
N ASN A 323 -3.47 21.59 5.44
CA ASN A 323 -3.41 21.90 4.02
C ASN A 323 -3.45 23.44 3.85
N ARG A 324 -2.37 24.05 3.35
CA ARG A 324 -2.28 25.51 3.11
C ARG A 324 -3.29 26.01 2.06
N GLU A 325 -3.93 25.11 1.32
CA GLU A 325 -4.69 25.42 0.10
C GLU A 325 -6.22 25.43 0.29
N GLU A 326 -6.73 25.26 1.50
CA GLU A 326 -8.17 24.98 1.74
C GLU A 326 -8.90 26.06 2.56
N ALA A 327 -8.31 27.26 2.70
CA ALA A 327 -8.88 28.36 3.50
C ALA A 327 -10.21 28.89 2.93
N ASP A 328 -10.41 28.84 1.61
CA ASP A 328 -11.52 29.50 0.90
C ASP A 328 -12.62 28.54 0.40
N ILE A 329 -12.73 27.32 0.95
CA ILE A 329 -13.76 26.37 0.53
C ILE A 329 -15.12 26.71 1.20
N PRO A 330 -16.23 26.83 0.44
CA PRO A 330 -17.57 27.06 0.99
C PRO A 330 -18.02 25.97 1.97
N ALA A 331 -19.02 26.27 2.79
CA ALA A 331 -19.59 25.28 3.71
C ALA A 331 -20.29 24.15 2.94
N VAL A 332 -20.20 22.92 3.43
CA VAL A 332 -20.86 21.75 2.82
C VAL A 332 -22.34 22.02 2.54
N SER A 333 -23.05 22.66 3.48
CA SER A 333 -24.47 23.03 3.33
C SER A 333 -24.73 23.97 2.16
N GLU A 334 -23.83 24.93 1.89
CA GLU A 334 -23.98 25.87 0.77
C GLU A 334 -23.84 25.15 -0.56
N ILE A 335 -22.86 24.25 -0.66
CA ILE A 335 -22.62 23.44 -1.87
C ILE A 335 -23.79 22.48 -2.14
N PHE A 336 -24.41 21.94 -1.08
CA PHE A 336 -25.61 21.10 -1.21
C PHE A 336 -26.81 21.88 -1.77
N GLU A 337 -27.02 23.11 -1.34
CA GLU A 337 -28.09 23.95 -1.89
C GLU A 337 -27.84 24.31 -3.37
N GLU A 338 -26.58 24.53 -3.75
CA GLU A 338 -26.21 24.71 -5.15
C GLU A 338 -26.47 23.45 -6.00
N LEU A 339 -26.11 22.26 -5.48
CA LEU A 339 -26.40 20.98 -6.13
C LEU A 339 -27.92 20.75 -6.28
N LYS A 340 -28.71 21.01 -5.23
CA LYS A 340 -30.19 20.94 -5.28
C LYS A 340 -30.75 21.84 -6.39
N GLY A 341 -30.18 23.02 -6.56
CA GLY A 341 -30.50 23.95 -7.65
C GLY A 341 -30.21 23.37 -9.03
N THR A 342 -29.02 22.78 -9.21
CA THR A 342 -28.60 22.11 -10.45
C THR A 342 -29.49 20.91 -10.80
N GLU A 343 -29.81 20.06 -9.81
CA GLU A 343 -30.73 18.93 -9.98
C GLU A 343 -32.14 19.38 -10.37
N SER A 344 -32.64 20.46 -9.75
CA SER A 344 -33.93 21.06 -10.09
C SER A 344 -33.96 21.63 -11.51
N ALA A 345 -32.87 22.27 -11.93
CA ALA A 345 -32.71 22.76 -13.30
C ALA A 345 -32.68 21.60 -14.31
N LEU A 346 -31.96 20.52 -14.00
CA LEU A 346 -31.90 19.31 -14.82
C LEU A 346 -33.29 18.69 -15.00
N ASN A 347 -34.02 18.48 -13.90
CA ASN A 347 -35.37 17.93 -13.93
C ASN A 347 -36.31 18.77 -14.81
N LYS A 348 -36.17 20.11 -14.75
CA LYS A 348 -36.94 21.03 -15.59
C LYS A 348 -36.58 20.93 -17.07
N VAL A 349 -35.30 20.79 -17.42
CA VAL A 349 -34.85 20.63 -18.81
C VAL A 349 -35.35 19.32 -19.40
N LEU A 350 -35.31 18.24 -18.62
CA LEU A 350 -35.80 16.92 -19.05
C LEU A 350 -37.33 16.84 -19.12
N GLY A 351 -38.04 17.74 -18.44
CA GLY A 351 -39.50 17.75 -18.36
C GLY A 351 -40.06 16.73 -17.37
N GLY A 352 -39.27 16.37 -16.34
CA GLY A 352 -39.48 15.20 -15.49
C GLY A 352 -38.37 14.16 -15.69
N TRP A 353 -38.18 13.28 -14.70
CA TRP A 353 -37.22 12.18 -14.80
C TRP A 353 -37.69 11.16 -15.85
N PRO A 354 -36.82 10.77 -16.81
CA PRO A 354 -37.21 9.84 -17.86
C PRO A 354 -37.58 8.45 -17.34
N SER A 355 -36.96 8.02 -16.23
CA SER A 355 -37.25 6.77 -15.53
C SER A 355 -37.01 6.88 -14.01
N VAL A 356 -37.52 5.91 -13.23
CA VAL A 356 -37.32 5.84 -11.76
C VAL A 356 -35.85 5.56 -11.41
N ASP A 357 -35.17 4.74 -12.22
CA ASP A 357 -33.75 4.43 -12.02
C ASP A 357 -32.88 5.69 -12.25
N GLU A 358 -33.20 6.46 -13.28
CA GLU A 358 -32.56 7.76 -13.54
C GLU A 358 -32.85 8.80 -12.46
N GLN A 359 -34.04 8.79 -11.86
CA GLN A 359 -34.34 9.69 -10.75
C GLN A 359 -33.34 9.47 -9.60
N SER A 360 -33.02 8.23 -9.25
CA SER A 360 -32.04 7.94 -8.20
C SER A 360 -30.61 8.36 -8.59
N LEU A 361 -30.29 8.33 -9.89
CA LEU A 361 -29.01 8.79 -10.44
C LEU A 361 -28.87 10.32 -10.41
N PHE A 362 -29.95 11.07 -10.59
CA PHE A 362 -29.91 12.53 -10.72
C PHE A 362 -30.38 13.29 -9.46
N SER A 363 -30.89 12.60 -8.43
CA SER A 363 -31.27 13.18 -7.15
C SER A 363 -30.27 12.82 -6.04
N PHE A 364 -28.98 13.08 -6.27
CA PHE A 364 -27.92 12.82 -5.31
C PHE A 364 -28.21 13.50 -3.97
N THR A 365 -28.70 14.75 -3.99
CA THR A 365 -28.96 15.50 -2.76
C THR A 365 -30.10 14.96 -1.90
N ALA A 366 -30.99 14.14 -2.46
CA ALA A 366 -32.13 13.57 -1.72
C ALA A 366 -31.71 12.51 -0.68
N HIS A 367 -30.55 11.87 -0.88
CA HIS A 367 -30.01 10.85 0.03
C HIS A 367 -28.54 11.13 0.40
N GLY A 368 -27.92 12.14 -0.21
CA GLY A 368 -26.51 12.46 -0.03
C GLY A 368 -26.18 12.97 1.38
N GLU A 369 -27.07 13.69 2.04
CA GLU A 369 -26.84 14.18 3.41
C GLU A 369 -26.65 13.00 4.39
N ASP A 370 -27.56 12.02 4.39
CA ASP A 370 -27.48 10.81 5.23
C ASP A 370 -26.23 9.96 4.93
N LEU A 371 -25.84 9.86 3.65
CA LEU A 371 -24.65 9.12 3.24
C LEU A 371 -23.37 9.78 3.77
N LEU A 372 -23.34 11.12 3.77
CA LEU A 372 -22.18 11.89 4.24
C LEU A 372 -22.08 11.93 5.76
N GLU A 373 -23.19 11.85 6.49
CA GLU A 373 -23.17 11.70 7.95
C GLU A 373 -22.46 10.42 8.40
N GLN A 374 -22.46 9.37 7.56
CA GLN A 374 -21.78 8.11 7.85
C GLN A 374 -20.25 8.18 7.66
N VAL A 375 -19.73 9.23 7.03
CA VAL A 375 -18.30 9.41 6.80
C VAL A 375 -17.65 10.05 8.03
N SER A 376 -17.01 9.21 8.84
CA SER A 376 -16.37 9.63 10.10
C SER A 376 -14.90 10.01 9.96
N ASN A 377 -14.22 9.56 8.90
CA ASN A 377 -12.78 9.76 8.69
C ASN A 377 -12.40 9.83 7.20
N SER A 378 -11.18 10.30 6.91
CA SER A 378 -10.71 10.47 5.52
C SER A 378 -10.57 9.16 4.74
N VAL A 379 -10.30 8.04 5.41
CA VAL A 379 -10.17 6.74 4.73
C VAL A 379 -11.51 6.26 4.21
N GLN A 380 -12.58 6.43 4.99
CA GLN A 380 -13.97 6.17 4.58
C GLN A 380 -14.39 7.11 3.45
N LEU A 381 -14.04 8.40 3.53
CA LEU A 381 -14.34 9.36 2.47
C LEU A 381 -13.66 8.97 1.15
N ASP A 382 -12.36 8.65 1.18
CA ASP A 382 -11.62 8.19 0.00
C ASP A 382 -12.24 6.90 -0.58
N HIS A 383 -12.72 5.99 0.27
CA HIS A 383 -13.40 4.79 -0.19
C HIS A 383 -14.72 5.13 -0.89
N MET A 384 -15.58 5.93 -0.25
CA MET A 384 -16.85 6.39 -0.81
C MET A 384 -16.67 7.16 -2.13
N ASP A 385 -15.65 8.01 -2.22
CA ASP A 385 -15.32 8.71 -3.47
C ASP A 385 -15.02 7.73 -4.60
N MET A 386 -14.17 6.72 -4.32
CA MET A 386 -13.77 5.70 -5.28
C MET A 386 -14.91 4.79 -5.71
N VAL A 387 -15.74 4.31 -4.78
CA VAL A 387 -16.76 3.29 -5.09
C VAL A 387 -18.11 3.88 -5.46
N PHE A 388 -18.37 5.15 -5.12
CA PHE A 388 -19.68 5.75 -5.29
C PHE A 388 -19.63 7.10 -6.02
N LEU A 389 -19.01 8.15 -5.44
CA LEU A 389 -19.13 9.52 -6.00
C LEU A 389 -18.54 9.64 -7.41
N THR A 390 -17.29 9.25 -7.60
CA THR A 390 -16.61 9.38 -8.90
C THR A 390 -17.31 8.53 -9.99
N PRO A 391 -17.64 7.24 -9.76
CA PRO A 391 -18.43 6.45 -10.70
C PRO A 391 -19.81 7.07 -11.00
N HIS A 392 -20.49 7.62 -10.00
CA HIS A 392 -21.80 8.25 -10.15
C HIS A 392 -21.74 9.51 -11.01
N ILE A 393 -20.74 10.38 -10.81
CA ILE A 393 -20.50 11.54 -11.67
C ILE A 393 -20.28 11.10 -13.12
N ALA A 394 -19.43 10.09 -13.35
CA ALA A 394 -19.14 9.59 -14.68
C ALA A 394 -20.39 9.00 -15.36
N MET A 395 -21.19 8.21 -14.63
CA MET A 395 -22.45 7.65 -15.11
C MET A 395 -23.44 8.76 -15.47
N MET A 396 -23.58 9.77 -14.61
CA MET A 396 -24.43 10.92 -14.86
C MET A 396 -24.01 11.65 -16.15
N GLN A 397 -22.72 11.94 -16.32
CA GLN A 397 -22.20 12.56 -17.53
C GLN A 397 -22.48 11.72 -18.78
N HIS A 398 -22.34 10.40 -18.68
CA HIS A 398 -22.63 9.49 -19.78
C HIS A 398 -24.10 9.52 -20.19
N VAL A 399 -25.03 9.39 -19.24
CA VAL A 399 -26.48 9.42 -19.52
C VAL A 399 -26.89 10.79 -20.09
N LEU A 400 -26.40 11.89 -19.52
CA LEU A 400 -26.67 13.24 -20.07
C LEU A 400 -26.14 13.39 -21.50
N HIS A 401 -25.00 12.78 -21.81
CA HIS A 401 -24.45 12.76 -23.16
C HIS A 401 -25.37 11.99 -24.12
N GLU A 402 -25.86 10.81 -23.73
CA GLU A 402 -26.78 10.00 -24.54
C GLU A 402 -28.09 10.75 -24.82
N ILE A 403 -28.70 11.34 -23.79
CA ILE A 403 -29.91 12.17 -23.93
C ILE A 403 -29.65 13.33 -24.90
N ALA A 404 -28.50 13.99 -24.81
CA ALA A 404 -28.14 15.08 -25.71
C ALA A 404 -27.94 14.64 -27.17
N GLN A 405 -27.57 13.37 -27.43
CA GLN A 405 -27.52 12.81 -28.79
C GLN A 405 -28.93 12.56 -29.34
N GLU A 406 -29.85 12.08 -28.51
CA GLU A 406 -31.24 11.84 -28.90
C GLU A 406 -32.06 13.13 -29.03
N ARG A 407 -31.71 14.16 -28.24
CA ARG A 407 -32.39 15.46 -28.16
C ARG A 407 -31.42 16.62 -28.37
N PRO A 408 -30.96 16.87 -29.62
CA PRO A 408 -29.97 17.90 -29.91
C PRO A 408 -30.35 19.32 -29.47
N GLU A 409 -31.66 19.60 -29.37
CA GLU A 409 -32.19 20.88 -28.89
C GLU A 409 -31.89 21.16 -27.42
N MET A 410 -31.60 20.11 -26.63
CA MET A 410 -31.26 20.23 -25.21
C MET A 410 -29.75 20.24 -24.95
N LYS A 411 -28.92 20.00 -25.98
CA LYS A 411 -27.49 19.73 -25.85
C LYS A 411 -26.73 20.79 -25.06
N GLU A 412 -26.89 22.07 -25.40
CA GLU A 412 -26.18 23.17 -24.71
C GLU A 412 -26.58 23.25 -23.23
N SER A 413 -27.88 23.16 -22.94
CA SER A 413 -28.40 23.19 -21.56
C SER A 413 -27.89 22.01 -20.73
N LEU A 414 -27.90 20.80 -21.29
CA LEU A 414 -27.42 19.59 -20.60
C LEU A 414 -25.91 19.64 -20.37
N GLN A 415 -25.14 20.16 -21.33
CA GLN A 415 -23.70 20.34 -21.17
C GLN A 415 -23.38 21.34 -20.03
N MET A 416 -24.05 22.50 -20.01
CA MET A 416 -23.85 23.48 -18.93
C MET A 416 -24.21 22.93 -17.54
N ILE A 417 -25.31 22.20 -17.44
CA ILE A 417 -25.74 21.55 -16.19
C ILE A 417 -24.73 20.48 -15.76
N SER A 418 -24.26 19.66 -16.70
CA SER A 418 -23.24 18.64 -16.43
C SER A 418 -21.94 19.25 -15.91
N GLU A 419 -21.45 20.31 -16.54
CA GLU A 419 -20.25 21.04 -16.09
C GLU A 419 -20.45 21.67 -14.70
N SER A 420 -21.63 22.26 -14.44
CA SER A 420 -21.97 22.82 -13.12
C SER A 420 -21.98 21.74 -12.04
N PHE A 421 -22.64 20.62 -12.28
CA PHE A 421 -22.71 19.51 -11.34
C PHE A 421 -21.31 18.94 -11.03
N VAL A 422 -20.48 18.73 -12.04
CA VAL A 422 -19.10 18.23 -11.85
C VAL A 422 -18.29 19.18 -10.98
N ASN A 423 -18.34 20.49 -11.26
CA ASN A 423 -17.63 21.49 -10.47
C ASN A 423 -18.13 21.55 -9.02
N GLN A 424 -19.44 21.48 -8.81
CA GLN A 424 -20.05 21.47 -7.49
C GLN A 424 -19.70 20.18 -6.71
N ALA A 425 -19.78 19.01 -7.35
CA ALA A 425 -19.43 17.74 -6.74
C ALA A 425 -17.94 17.67 -6.36
N GLN A 426 -17.05 18.20 -7.21
CA GLN A 426 -15.63 18.34 -6.88
C GLN A 426 -15.39 19.30 -5.71
N THR A 427 -16.14 20.40 -5.64
CA THR A 427 -16.06 21.36 -4.53
C THR A 427 -16.58 20.74 -3.23
N LEU A 428 -17.69 19.99 -3.30
CA LEU A 428 -18.23 19.21 -2.18
C LEU A 428 -17.19 18.23 -1.65
N LEU A 429 -16.56 17.47 -2.54
CA LEU A 429 -15.52 16.50 -2.15
C LEU A 429 -14.32 17.18 -1.48
N LYS A 430 -13.91 18.38 -1.94
CA LYS A 430 -12.87 19.18 -1.29
C LYS A 430 -13.30 19.65 0.11
N ALA A 431 -14.54 20.14 0.26
CA ALA A 431 -15.09 20.57 1.55
C ALA A 431 -15.17 19.41 2.54
N LEU A 432 -15.69 18.26 2.11
CA LEU A 432 -15.75 17.05 2.93
C LEU A 432 -14.36 16.57 3.35
N ARG A 433 -13.39 16.59 2.42
CA ARG A 433 -11.99 16.22 2.72
C ARG A 433 -11.40 17.13 3.79
N LYS A 434 -11.68 18.43 3.75
CA LYS A 434 -11.26 19.38 4.79
C LYS A 434 -11.86 19.02 6.14
N ASP A 435 -13.18 18.82 6.19
CA ASP A 435 -13.90 18.51 7.44
C ASP A 435 -13.44 17.20 8.08
N VAL A 436 -13.31 16.12 7.29
CA VAL A 436 -12.87 14.82 7.84
C VAL A 436 -11.39 14.80 8.21
N ARG A 437 -10.54 15.60 7.56
CA ARG A 437 -9.12 15.73 7.95
C ARG A 437 -8.97 16.46 9.28
N GLN A 438 -9.82 17.46 9.55
CA GLN A 438 -9.84 18.09 10.85
C GLN A 438 -10.25 17.08 11.94
N LYS A 439 -11.32 16.30 11.69
CA LYS A 439 -11.73 15.21 12.60
C LYS A 439 -10.60 14.20 12.82
N ASP A 440 -9.92 13.79 11.75
CA ASP A 440 -8.77 12.89 11.84
C ASP A 440 -7.66 13.45 12.72
N ALA A 441 -7.29 14.72 12.54
CA ALA A 441 -6.28 15.38 13.34
C ALA A 441 -6.69 15.49 14.83
N ASP A 442 -7.94 15.86 15.08
CA ASP A 442 -8.49 15.93 16.45
C ASP A 442 -8.45 14.54 17.12
N ASN A 443 -8.76 13.48 16.37
CA ASN A 443 -8.75 12.09 16.87
C ASN A 443 -7.35 11.59 17.24
N ILE A 444 -6.29 12.08 16.58
CA ILE A 444 -4.91 11.68 16.88
C ILE A 444 -4.18 12.65 17.81
N GLN A 445 -4.79 13.78 18.18
CA GLN A 445 -4.14 14.82 18.99
C GLN A 445 -3.48 14.29 20.28
N PRO A 446 -4.10 13.37 21.06
CA PRO A 446 -3.45 12.81 22.25
C PRO A 446 -2.17 12.03 21.92
N LEU A 447 -2.21 11.21 20.85
CA LEU A 447 -1.06 10.45 20.36
C LEU A 447 0.03 11.37 19.84
N GLU A 448 -0.34 12.42 19.10
CA GLU A 448 0.60 13.41 18.59
C GLU A 448 1.34 14.10 19.74
N HIS A 449 0.62 14.53 20.79
CA HIS A 449 1.22 15.14 21.97
C HIS A 449 2.23 14.22 22.66
N GLU A 450 1.85 12.96 22.88
CA GLU A 450 2.70 11.93 23.46
C GLU A 450 3.96 11.65 22.62
N MET A 451 3.80 11.52 21.30
CA MET A 451 4.94 11.35 20.38
C MET A 451 5.86 12.57 20.37
N ARG A 452 5.28 13.79 20.36
CA ARG A 452 6.05 15.03 20.42
C ARG A 452 6.89 15.08 21.69
N ASP A 453 6.40 14.62 22.83
CA ASP A 453 7.19 14.56 24.07
C ASP A 453 8.38 13.60 24.02
N ARG A 454 8.32 12.58 23.16
CA ARG A 454 9.32 11.52 23.05
C ARG A 454 10.38 11.78 21.98
N VAL A 455 10.10 12.62 20.99
CA VAL A 455 11.04 12.89 19.88
C VAL A 455 12.14 13.89 20.30
N PRO A 456 13.31 13.86 19.63
CA PRO A 456 14.36 14.86 19.84
C PRO A 456 13.91 16.28 19.52
N GLU A 457 14.60 17.28 20.06
CA GLU A 457 14.26 18.70 19.88
C GLU A 457 14.17 19.12 18.40
N SER A 458 15.04 18.58 17.54
CA SER A 458 15.04 18.83 16.09
C SER A 458 13.79 18.34 15.36
N TRP A 459 12.96 17.54 16.02
CA TRP A 459 11.72 16.98 15.50
C TRP A 459 10.46 17.56 16.13
N LYS A 460 10.57 18.41 17.16
CA LYS A 460 9.41 18.98 17.88
C LYS A 460 8.46 19.76 16.99
N ASP A 461 8.98 20.42 15.95
CA ASP A 461 8.20 21.20 14.98
C ASP A 461 7.81 20.40 13.72
N ALA A 462 8.18 19.11 13.63
CA ALA A 462 7.85 18.29 12.47
C ALA A 462 6.33 18.00 12.43
N PRO A 463 5.70 18.02 11.26
CA PRO A 463 4.33 17.53 11.10
C PRO A 463 4.18 16.07 11.53
N MET A 464 3.00 15.67 12.01
CA MET A 464 2.76 14.31 12.50
C MET A 464 3.07 13.24 11.45
N GLN A 465 2.76 13.48 10.17
CA GLN A 465 3.07 12.51 9.11
C GLN A 465 4.57 12.26 8.97
N GLN A 466 5.42 13.26 9.19
CA GLN A 466 6.87 13.09 9.14
C GLN A 466 7.37 12.29 10.34
N LEU A 467 6.79 12.55 11.53
CA LEU A 467 7.07 11.77 12.74
C LEU A 467 6.68 10.30 12.56
N ALA A 468 5.46 10.04 12.07
CA ALA A 468 4.94 8.69 11.85
C ALA A 468 5.78 7.91 10.82
N ILE A 469 6.11 8.52 9.67
CA ILE A 469 6.96 7.90 8.64
C ILE A 469 8.34 7.58 9.22
N ASN A 470 8.99 8.56 9.84
CA ASN A 470 10.36 8.37 10.32
C ASN A 470 10.43 7.42 11.52
N ALA A 471 9.39 7.37 12.36
CA ALA A 471 9.31 6.44 13.48
C ALA A 471 9.41 5.00 13.00
N VAL A 472 8.63 4.64 11.97
CA VAL A 472 8.65 3.30 11.37
C VAL A 472 9.97 3.04 10.63
N ALA A 473 10.44 4.00 9.83
CA ALA A 473 11.68 3.84 9.05
C ALA A 473 12.96 3.72 9.92
N SER A 474 12.87 4.16 11.17
CA SER A 474 13.95 4.07 12.16
C SER A 474 13.96 2.74 12.92
N ILE A 475 12.89 1.92 12.85
CA ILE A 475 12.83 0.64 13.56
C ILE A 475 13.89 -0.32 13.00
N PRO A 476 14.79 -0.88 13.83
CA PRO A 476 15.74 -1.89 13.39
C PRO A 476 15.03 -3.09 12.75
N GLY A 477 15.50 -3.53 11.60
CA GLY A 477 14.88 -4.60 10.80
C GLY A 477 13.90 -4.10 9.74
N VAL A 478 13.33 -2.89 9.86
CA VAL A 478 12.53 -2.28 8.79
C VAL A 478 13.47 -1.79 7.68
N THR A 479 13.22 -2.26 6.45
CA THR A 479 14.02 -1.90 5.27
C THR A 479 13.48 -0.68 4.56
N THR A 480 12.15 -0.61 4.38
CA THR A 480 11.52 0.55 3.78
C THR A 480 10.11 0.75 4.33
N THR A 481 9.70 1.99 4.47
CA THR A 481 8.35 2.40 4.86
C THR A 481 7.59 2.84 3.61
N LEU A 482 6.61 2.04 3.18
CA LEU A 482 5.83 2.26 1.97
C LEU A 482 4.78 3.35 2.20
N CYS A 483 5.00 4.51 1.61
CA CYS A 483 4.12 5.67 1.77
C CYS A 483 3.28 5.89 0.50
N GLY A 484 1.99 6.21 0.68
CA GLY A 484 1.10 6.61 -0.42
C GLY A 484 1.43 8.00 -0.95
N LEU A 485 2.54 8.14 -1.68
CA LEU A 485 3.11 9.42 -2.14
C LEU A 485 2.39 9.96 -3.40
N ARG A 486 1.06 10.11 -3.30
CA ARG A 486 0.16 10.45 -4.41
C ARG A 486 0.34 11.87 -4.97
N ARG A 487 1.02 12.76 -4.24
CA ARG A 487 1.18 14.20 -4.54
C ARG A 487 2.59 14.66 -4.25
N GLU A 488 3.03 15.73 -4.92
CA GLU A 488 4.37 16.29 -4.73
C GLU A 488 4.63 16.75 -3.28
N SER A 489 3.61 17.24 -2.57
CA SER A 489 3.73 17.63 -1.16
C SER A 489 3.94 16.43 -0.23
N TYR A 490 3.38 15.26 -0.56
CA TYR A 490 3.63 14.03 0.22
C TYR A 490 5.06 13.54 0.01
N VAL A 491 5.58 13.71 -1.22
CA VAL A 491 6.99 13.45 -1.51
C VAL A 491 7.89 14.40 -0.72
N ASP A 492 7.52 15.68 -0.61
CA ASP A 492 8.26 16.64 0.22
C ASP A 492 8.33 16.20 1.68
N ASP A 493 7.20 15.78 2.27
CA ASP A 493 7.17 15.27 3.65
C ASP A 493 8.12 14.08 3.83
N ALA A 494 8.09 13.11 2.90
CA ALA A 494 8.98 11.96 2.94
C ALA A 494 10.47 12.35 2.81
N VAL A 495 10.82 13.19 1.83
CA VAL A 495 12.20 13.60 1.57
C VAL A 495 12.75 14.47 2.72
N GLN A 496 11.92 15.28 3.38
CA GLN A 496 12.33 16.04 4.56
C GLN A 496 12.77 15.14 5.73
N THR A 497 12.24 13.91 5.84
CA THR A 497 12.72 12.94 6.84
C THR A 497 14.15 12.46 6.56
N PHE A 498 14.63 12.57 5.33
CA PHE A 498 15.97 12.14 4.94
C PHE A 498 17.04 13.07 5.50
N GLU A 499 16.79 14.38 5.50
CA GLU A 499 17.73 15.37 6.08
C GLU A 499 17.85 15.26 7.60
N LYS A 500 16.75 14.86 8.27
CA LYS A 500 16.74 14.72 9.73
C LYS A 500 17.30 13.39 10.24
N GLY A 501 17.38 12.38 9.36
CA GLY A 501 17.89 11.04 9.69
C GLY A 501 16.98 10.24 10.62
N ASP A 502 17.40 9.02 10.94
CA ASP A 502 16.66 8.12 11.82
C ASP A 502 16.64 8.60 13.28
N PHE A 503 15.57 8.25 14.00
CA PHE A 503 15.55 8.36 15.44
C PHE A 503 16.54 7.38 16.06
N VAL A 504 17.35 7.86 17.01
CA VAL A 504 18.33 7.03 17.74
C VAL A 504 17.62 5.96 18.57
N ASP A 505 16.48 6.32 19.15
CA ASP A 505 15.64 5.43 19.96
C ASP A 505 14.20 5.46 19.41
N PRO A 506 13.92 4.68 18.34
CA PRO A 506 12.57 4.60 17.79
C PRO A 506 11.58 3.96 18.77
N ALA A 507 12.05 3.10 19.69
CA ALA A 507 11.21 2.46 20.69
C ALA A 507 10.62 3.48 21.67
N LYS A 508 11.43 4.47 22.07
CA LYS A 508 10.94 5.63 22.82
C LYS A 508 9.85 6.35 22.06
N VAL A 509 10.10 6.69 20.80
CA VAL A 509 9.18 7.50 19.98
C VAL A 509 7.82 6.83 19.82
N ILE A 510 7.80 5.51 19.56
CA ILE A 510 6.57 4.73 19.36
C ILE A 510 5.95 4.22 20.67
N GLY A 511 6.44 4.63 21.84
CA GLY A 511 5.89 4.19 23.12
C GLY A 511 6.07 2.69 23.40
N ALA A 512 7.20 2.12 22.96
CA ALA A 512 7.57 0.73 23.22
C ALA A 512 8.66 0.58 24.32
N HIS A 513 9.04 1.67 24.99
CA HIS A 513 10.19 1.73 25.90
C HIS A 513 10.03 0.91 27.21
N GLU A 514 8.81 0.53 27.61
CA GLU A 514 8.61 -0.43 28.72
C GLU A 514 9.18 -1.84 28.42
N MET A 515 9.73 -2.07 27.21
CA MET A 515 10.18 -3.39 26.76
C MET A 515 11.62 -3.45 26.23
N MET A 516 12.39 -2.35 26.31
CA MET A 516 13.81 -2.33 25.94
C MET A 516 14.71 -2.07 27.16
N GLU A 517 14.38 -2.61 28.33
CA GLU A 517 15.44 -2.85 29.31
C GLU A 517 16.28 -4.03 28.79
N PRO A 518 17.59 -3.83 28.52
CA PRO A 518 18.46 -4.99 28.40
C PRO A 518 18.37 -5.71 29.74
N GLN A 519 17.93 -6.98 29.75
CA GLN A 519 18.20 -7.82 30.91
C GLN A 519 19.71 -7.74 31.14
N GLU A 520 20.12 -7.13 32.25
CA GLU A 520 21.50 -7.21 32.69
C GLU A 520 21.82 -8.70 32.77
N ILE A 521 22.61 -9.18 31.81
CA ILE A 521 23.31 -10.45 31.92
C ILE A 521 24.28 -10.22 33.06
N THR A 522 23.84 -10.57 34.26
CA THR A 522 24.72 -10.76 35.41
C THR A 522 25.62 -11.93 35.03
N PHE A 523 26.86 -11.61 34.65
CA PHE A 523 27.91 -12.61 34.64
C PHE A 523 28.04 -13.07 36.08
N GLY A 524 27.51 -14.26 36.38
CA GLY A 524 27.75 -14.92 37.66
C GLY A 524 29.25 -15.02 37.86
N ASP A 525 29.70 -14.60 39.04
CA ASP A 525 31.09 -14.68 39.44
C ASP A 525 31.65 -16.06 39.10
N VAL A 526 32.71 -16.08 38.29
CA VAL A 526 33.50 -17.27 38.05
C VAL A 526 34.18 -17.56 39.39
N ASP A 527 33.66 -18.56 40.10
CA ASP A 527 34.27 -19.09 41.30
C ASP A 527 35.58 -19.77 40.90
N GLU A 528 36.71 -19.05 41.05
CA GLU A 528 38.06 -19.58 40.92
C GLU A 528 38.40 -20.51 42.10
N THR A 529 37.60 -21.54 42.37
CA THR A 529 38.04 -22.70 43.18
C THR A 529 37.13 -23.93 43.00
N ALA A 530 37.56 -24.89 42.16
CA ALA A 530 37.57 -26.36 42.40
C ALA A 530 37.61 -27.16 41.09
#